data_AF-A0A8H3ZZ25-F1
#
_entry.id   AF-A0A8H3ZZ25-F1
#
_cell.length_a   1.000
_cell.length_b   1.000
_cell.length_c   1.000
_cell.angle_alpha   90.00
_cell.angle_beta   90.00
_cell.angle_gamma   90.00
#
_symmetry.space_group_name_H-M   'P 1'
#
loop_
_entity.id
_entity.type
_entity.pdbx_description
1 polymer ?
#
loop_
_entity_poly.entity_id
_entity_poly.type
_entity_poly.pdbx_seq_one_letter_code
_entity_poly.pdbx_strand_id
1 'polypeptide(L)'
;MVGLGPNEEEDQGFVFIRRRNAPIQESIIPIPLTETPIIKKNQVIRQSKRRSSLEKRGKRASSIGNGFVAKPHPDVNSNEFFRHIQAELPEPIKLRQLLAWCGLRALDKQTSADENALKIAKIIEQEVLNDLIDGKISTSWYHRQNGHESLEKTLPRKPHPQNIVNQRKLKEHKATLQRLKAEYEEWTKLISEINASVVNVSPSIPSSEDKISILPDEIDMSFLPEEQHKFLLQYCNEDEKNKINEIEKIIQPLESQFDHIYHSFYHASKFNTATQIYCENLHHKLSSTFLHKQRLERGEIETKHVLQAFSRIR
;
A
#
# COMPACT_ATOMS: atom_id res chain seq x y z
N MET A 1 47.81 30.30 -58.87
CA MET A 1 48.91 31.17 -58.43
C MET A 1 48.27 32.41 -57.81
N VAL A 2 48.31 32.41 -56.48
CA VAL A 2 48.35 33.55 -55.54
C VAL A 2 47.25 34.60 -55.69
N GLY A 3 46.17 34.37 -54.94
CA GLY A 3 45.20 35.40 -54.56
C GLY A 3 45.23 35.71 -53.08
N LEU A 4 44.23 36.51 -52.70
CA LEU A 4 43.73 36.84 -51.36
C LEU A 4 44.44 38.02 -50.68
N GLY A 5 43.79 39.18 -50.85
CA GLY A 5 44.10 40.44 -50.20
C GLY A 5 43.76 40.44 -48.71
N PRO A 6 44.20 41.46 -47.97
CA PRO A 6 44.00 41.53 -46.54
C PRO A 6 42.64 42.13 -46.20
N ASN A 7 41.92 41.34 -45.41
CA ASN A 7 40.89 41.67 -44.43
C ASN A 7 40.81 43.14 -44.01
N GLU A 8 39.70 43.80 -44.36
CA GLU A 8 39.13 44.87 -43.55
C GLU A 8 37.85 44.32 -42.91
N GLU A 9 37.83 44.31 -41.59
CA GLU A 9 36.73 43.88 -40.73
C GLU A 9 35.57 44.88 -40.87
N GLU A 10 34.54 44.52 -41.62
CA GLU A 10 33.25 45.24 -41.59
C GLU A 10 32.45 44.82 -40.36
N ASP A 11 32.72 45.53 -39.26
CA ASP A 11 31.95 45.54 -38.03
C ASP A 11 30.61 46.27 -38.29
N GLN A 12 29.61 45.56 -38.86
CA GLN A 12 28.26 46.10 -39.05
C GLN A 12 27.48 46.09 -37.73
N GLY A 13 27.89 46.95 -36.80
CA GLY A 13 27.11 47.33 -35.65
C GLY A 13 25.78 47.94 -36.10
N PHE A 14 24.66 47.36 -35.64
CA PHE A 14 23.34 47.98 -35.74
C PHE A 14 23.33 49.28 -34.94
N VAL A 15 23.59 50.40 -35.60
CA VAL A 15 23.39 51.73 -35.02
C VAL A 15 21.89 51.97 -34.91
N PHE A 16 21.40 51.94 -33.68
CA PHE A 16 20.10 52.47 -33.31
C PHE A 16 20.05 53.97 -33.63
N ILE A 17 19.45 54.33 -34.76
CA ILE A 17 19.09 55.73 -35.04
C ILE A 17 17.93 56.09 -34.11
N ARG A 18 18.25 56.66 -32.93
CA ARG A 18 17.29 57.48 -32.18
C ARG A 18 16.97 58.69 -33.04
N ARG A 19 15.81 58.66 -33.71
CA ARG A 19 15.26 59.85 -34.37
C ARG A 19 15.10 60.95 -33.32
N ARG A 20 15.90 62.00 -33.46
CA ARG A 20 15.72 63.24 -32.71
C ARG A 20 14.39 63.86 -33.14
N ASN A 21 13.66 64.38 -32.16
CA ASN A 21 12.36 65.01 -32.31
C ASN A 21 12.32 66.00 -33.48
N ALA A 22 11.64 65.61 -34.56
CA ALA A 22 11.23 66.53 -35.60
C ALA A 22 10.03 67.35 -35.09
N PRO A 23 9.90 68.63 -35.46
CA PRO A 23 8.72 69.43 -35.11
C PRO A 23 7.48 68.78 -35.71
N ILE A 24 6.47 68.57 -34.88
CA ILE A 24 5.18 67.98 -35.26
C ILE A 24 4.49 69.00 -36.18
N GLN A 25 4.62 68.82 -37.49
CA GLN A 25 3.73 69.47 -38.45
C GLN A 25 2.41 68.71 -38.41
N GLU A 26 1.35 69.35 -37.94
CA GLU A 26 -0.01 68.82 -38.00
C GLU A 26 -0.47 68.79 -39.46
N SER A 27 -0.12 67.73 -40.17
CA SER A 27 -0.71 67.42 -41.48
C SER A 27 -2.09 66.80 -41.23
N ILE A 28 -3.15 67.52 -41.61
CA ILE A 28 -4.51 66.99 -41.62
C ILE A 28 -4.59 65.96 -42.74
N ILE A 29 -4.41 64.68 -42.38
CA ILE A 29 -4.54 63.55 -43.30
C ILE A 29 -6.03 63.19 -43.34
N PRO A 30 -6.74 63.40 -44.48
CA PRO A 30 -8.15 63.04 -44.57
C PRO A 30 -8.31 61.54 -44.41
N ILE A 31 -9.13 61.13 -43.45
CA ILE A 31 -9.44 59.72 -43.20
C ILE A 31 -10.28 59.24 -44.40
N PRO A 32 -9.83 58.22 -45.17
CA PRO A 32 -10.60 57.71 -46.29
C PRO A 32 -11.91 57.09 -45.79
N LEU A 33 -13.03 57.56 -46.33
CA LEU A 33 -14.39 57.10 -45.97
C LEU A 33 -14.68 55.64 -46.39
N THR A 34 -13.78 55.03 -47.16
CA THR A 34 -13.88 53.62 -47.58
C THR A 34 -12.63 52.86 -47.18
N GLU A 35 -12.82 51.71 -46.55
CA GLU A 35 -11.73 50.85 -46.10
C GLU A 35 -10.82 50.47 -47.27
N THR A 36 -9.52 50.75 -47.13
CA THR A 36 -8.52 50.35 -48.10
C THR A 36 -8.52 48.82 -48.27
N PRO A 37 -8.19 48.29 -49.46
CA PRO A 37 -8.21 46.84 -49.71
C PRO A 37 -7.31 46.05 -48.74
N ILE A 38 -6.26 46.69 -48.21
CA ILE A 38 -5.38 46.13 -47.17
C ILE A 38 -6.11 46.00 -45.83
N ILE A 39 -6.92 46.99 -45.45
CA ILE A 39 -7.75 46.95 -44.23
C ILE A 39 -8.78 45.82 -44.34
N LYS A 40 -9.47 45.68 -45.48
CA LYS A 40 -10.41 44.58 -45.74
C LYS A 40 -9.72 43.21 -45.63
N LYS A 41 -8.52 43.05 -46.21
CA LYS A 41 -7.73 41.82 -46.08
C LYS A 41 -7.36 41.52 -44.62
N ASN A 42 -6.93 42.54 -43.87
CA ASN A 42 -6.61 42.40 -42.45
C ASN A 42 -7.86 42.13 -41.59
N GLN A 43 -9.01 42.65 -41.98
CA GLN A 43 -10.29 42.40 -41.33
C GLN A 43 -10.72 40.93 -41.53
N VAL A 44 -10.56 40.37 -42.74
CA VAL A 44 -10.76 38.94 -43.01
C VAL A 44 -9.79 38.06 -42.21
N ILE A 45 -8.53 38.47 -42.05
CA ILE A 45 -7.56 37.73 -41.20
C ILE A 45 -7.94 37.81 -39.71
N ARG A 46 -8.55 38.91 -39.25
CA ARG A 46 -9.03 39.07 -37.86
C ARG A 46 -10.35 38.33 -37.61
N GLN A 47 -11.22 38.26 -38.62
CA GLN A 47 -12.50 37.54 -38.60
C GLN A 47 -12.34 36.04 -38.87
N SER A 48 -11.27 35.64 -39.58
CA SER A 48 -10.77 34.28 -39.64
C SER A 48 -10.38 33.86 -38.24
N LYS A 49 -11.33 33.15 -37.59
CA LYS A 49 -11.22 32.39 -36.34
C LYS A 49 -9.87 32.60 -35.65
N ARG A 50 -9.81 33.61 -34.75
CA ARG A 50 -8.64 33.93 -33.90
C ARG A 50 -7.87 32.65 -33.60
N ARG A 51 -6.70 32.49 -34.23
CA ARG A 51 -5.77 31.36 -34.03
C ARG A 51 -5.66 31.11 -32.53
N SER A 52 -6.34 30.09 -32.02
CA SER A 52 -6.27 29.80 -30.59
C SER A 52 -4.87 29.25 -30.32
N SER A 53 -4.14 29.89 -29.41
CA SER A 53 -2.82 29.40 -28.97
C SER A 53 -2.92 28.00 -28.32
N LEU A 54 -4.14 27.60 -27.93
CA LEU A 54 -4.46 26.27 -27.45
C LEU A 54 -4.32 25.20 -28.54
N GLU A 55 -4.73 25.49 -29.78
CA GLU A 55 -4.74 24.53 -30.88
C GLU A 55 -3.33 24.12 -31.32
N LYS A 56 -2.31 24.93 -31.04
CA LYS A 56 -0.91 24.62 -31.39
C LYS A 56 -0.09 24.07 -30.22
N ARG A 57 -0.64 24.02 -29.01
CA ARG A 57 0.04 23.46 -27.85
C ARG A 57 -0.02 21.92 -27.93
N GLY A 58 1.14 21.28 -28.09
CA GLY A 58 1.26 19.81 -28.18
C GLY A 58 1.36 19.23 -29.60
N LYS A 59 1.14 20.03 -30.65
CA LYS A 59 1.17 19.57 -32.06
C LYS A 59 2.56 19.15 -32.59
N ARG A 60 3.66 19.53 -31.92
CA ARG A 60 5.03 19.20 -32.37
C ARG A 60 5.50 17.80 -31.99
N ALA A 61 4.92 17.20 -30.95
CA ALA A 61 5.27 15.86 -30.55
C ALA A 61 4.47 14.81 -31.34
N SER A 62 3.32 15.21 -31.90
CA SER A 62 2.26 14.31 -32.35
C SER A 62 2.12 14.11 -33.86
N SER A 63 3.06 14.62 -34.67
CA SER A 63 2.93 14.60 -36.14
C SER A 63 4.08 13.94 -36.90
N ILE A 64 4.96 13.17 -36.26
CA ILE A 64 5.97 12.35 -36.96
C ILE A 64 5.48 10.90 -36.91
N GLY A 65 5.20 10.34 -38.09
CA GLY A 65 5.07 8.91 -38.42
C GLY A 65 4.46 7.95 -37.38
N ASN A 66 3.30 7.37 -37.70
CA ASN A 66 2.65 6.25 -36.99
C ASN A 66 2.07 6.51 -35.58
N GLY A 67 1.98 7.76 -35.12
CA GLY A 67 1.04 8.12 -34.04
C GLY A 67 1.46 7.74 -32.61
N PHE A 68 2.74 7.46 -32.37
CA PHE A 68 3.26 7.25 -31.02
C PHE A 68 4.31 8.28 -30.64
N VAL A 69 3.98 9.00 -29.58
CA VAL A 69 4.50 10.33 -29.27
C VAL A 69 5.17 10.29 -27.92
N ALA A 70 6.32 10.97 -27.87
CA ALA A 70 7.12 11.29 -26.70
C ALA A 70 6.35 11.23 -25.38
N LYS A 71 6.87 10.40 -24.47
CA LYS A 71 6.37 10.22 -23.11
C LYS A 71 6.19 11.59 -22.42
N PRO A 72 5.03 11.86 -21.77
CA PRO A 72 4.87 13.04 -20.94
C PRO A 72 5.97 13.13 -19.89
N HIS A 73 6.38 14.35 -19.51
CA HIS A 73 7.39 14.54 -18.48
C HIS A 73 7.00 13.80 -17.19
N PRO A 74 7.94 13.17 -16.45
CA PRO A 74 7.63 12.38 -15.25
C PRO A 74 6.81 13.12 -14.17
N ASP A 75 6.88 14.45 -14.14
CA ASP A 75 6.13 15.30 -13.20
C ASP A 75 4.66 15.45 -13.54
N VAL A 76 4.24 15.16 -14.78
CA VAL A 76 2.83 15.23 -15.17
C VAL A 76 2.08 14.11 -14.48
N ASN A 77 0.98 14.44 -13.79
CA ASN A 77 0.15 13.42 -13.15
C ASN A 77 -0.55 12.56 -14.22
N SER A 78 -0.68 11.25 -13.98
CA SER A 78 -1.36 10.32 -14.90
C SER A 78 -2.80 10.76 -15.20
N ASN A 79 -3.44 11.44 -14.25
CA ASN A 79 -4.78 12.00 -14.41
C ASN A 79 -4.86 13.11 -15.46
N GLU A 80 -3.74 13.74 -15.84
CA GLU A 80 -3.73 14.88 -16.77
C GLU A 80 -3.27 14.50 -18.18
N PHE A 81 -2.88 13.24 -18.41
CA PHE A 81 -2.38 12.76 -19.70
C PHE A 81 -3.35 13.04 -20.85
N PHE A 82 -4.66 12.95 -20.62
CA PHE A 82 -5.66 13.23 -21.64
C PHE A 82 -5.58 14.65 -22.21
N ARG A 83 -5.07 15.64 -21.44
CA ARG A 83 -4.92 17.03 -21.88
C ARG A 83 -3.78 17.21 -22.89
N HIS A 84 -2.86 16.24 -22.97
CA HIS A 84 -1.69 16.28 -23.85
C HIS A 84 -1.87 15.48 -25.13
N ILE A 85 -3.03 14.84 -25.30
CA ILE A 85 -3.40 14.10 -26.50
C ILE A 85 -4.12 15.05 -27.46
N GLN A 86 -3.87 14.91 -28.77
CA GLN A 86 -4.55 15.73 -29.76
C GLN A 86 -6.05 15.44 -29.80
N ALA A 87 -6.87 16.49 -29.72
CA ALA A 87 -8.33 16.36 -29.78
C ALA A 87 -8.86 15.87 -31.14
N GLU A 88 -8.08 16.01 -32.21
CA GLU A 88 -8.47 15.64 -33.58
C GLU A 88 -8.36 14.13 -33.85
N LEU A 89 -7.67 13.36 -32.99
CA LEU A 89 -7.52 11.91 -33.16
C LEU A 89 -8.82 11.12 -32.88
N PRO A 90 -9.08 10.01 -33.58
CA PRO A 90 -10.13 9.05 -33.23
C PRO A 90 -10.00 8.54 -31.79
N GLU A 91 -11.12 8.29 -31.11
CA GLU A 91 -11.14 7.90 -29.70
C GLU A 91 -10.35 6.60 -29.39
N PRO A 92 -10.38 5.55 -30.24
CA PRO A 92 -9.59 4.34 -30.00
C PRO A 92 -8.09 4.58 -30.04
N ILE A 93 -7.65 5.56 -30.84
CA ILE A 93 -6.24 5.94 -30.98
C ILE A 93 -5.83 6.80 -29.78
N LYS A 94 -6.70 7.72 -29.33
CA LYS A 94 -6.52 8.46 -28.07
C LYS A 94 -6.37 7.51 -26.87
N LEU A 95 -7.22 6.49 -26.78
CA LEU A 95 -7.14 5.48 -25.73
C LEU A 95 -5.81 4.72 -25.80
N ARG A 96 -5.41 4.28 -26.99
CA ARG A 96 -4.16 3.54 -27.20
C ARG A 96 -2.96 4.34 -26.73
N GLN A 97 -2.90 5.62 -27.09
CA GLN A 97 -1.85 6.54 -26.66
C GLN A 97 -1.84 6.73 -25.13
N LEU A 98 -3.02 6.90 -24.52
CA LEU A 98 -3.17 7.01 -23.08
C LEU A 98 -2.71 5.74 -22.35
N LEU A 99 -3.13 4.56 -22.84
CA LEU A 99 -2.74 3.27 -22.29
C LEU A 99 -1.24 3.04 -22.42
N ALA A 100 -0.63 3.40 -23.55
CA ALA A 100 0.80 3.28 -23.75
C ALA A 100 1.59 4.17 -22.77
N TRP A 101 1.16 5.42 -22.56
CA TRP A 101 1.79 6.31 -21.58
C TRP A 101 1.64 5.82 -20.13
N CYS A 102 0.45 5.32 -19.77
CA CYS A 102 0.21 4.71 -18.46
C CYS A 102 1.06 3.45 -18.26
N GLY A 103 1.14 2.59 -19.27
CA GLY A 103 1.93 1.36 -19.25
C GLY A 103 3.43 1.63 -19.07
N LEU A 104 3.99 2.56 -19.85
CA LEU A 104 5.39 2.99 -19.71
C LEU A 104 5.71 3.48 -18.29
N ARG A 105 4.80 4.26 -17.68
CA ARG A 105 5.01 4.76 -16.31
C ARG A 105 4.81 3.68 -15.24
N ALA A 106 3.92 2.71 -15.49
CA ALA A 106 3.71 1.59 -14.58
C ALA A 106 4.93 0.67 -14.54
N LEU A 107 5.55 0.40 -15.70
CA LEU A 107 6.76 -0.41 -15.84
C LEU A 107 7.95 0.18 -15.04
N ASP A 108 8.08 1.50 -15.04
CA ASP A 108 9.12 2.21 -14.26
C ASP A 108 8.91 2.08 -12.74
N LYS A 109 7.64 2.02 -12.30
CA LYS A 109 7.27 1.96 -10.87
C LYS A 109 7.23 0.55 -10.29
N GLN A 110 7.36 -0.48 -11.13
CA GLN A 110 7.19 -1.86 -10.71
C GLN A 110 8.36 -2.32 -9.82
N THR A 111 8.04 -2.73 -8.60
CA THR A 111 8.96 -3.31 -7.61
C THR A 111 8.39 -4.62 -7.09
N SER A 112 9.20 -5.67 -7.01
CA SER A 112 8.83 -6.96 -6.40
C SER A 112 10.03 -7.55 -5.66
N ALA A 113 9.76 -8.41 -4.68
CA ALA A 113 10.80 -9.05 -3.86
C ALA A 113 11.71 -9.97 -4.69
N ASP A 114 11.13 -10.68 -5.67
CA ASP A 114 11.87 -11.59 -6.53
C ASP A 114 12.39 -10.87 -7.79
N GLU A 115 13.69 -10.59 -7.87
CA GLU A 115 14.29 -9.88 -9.01
C GLU A 115 14.15 -10.65 -10.33
N ASN A 116 14.26 -11.98 -10.31
CA ASN A 116 14.15 -12.80 -11.51
C ASN A 116 12.71 -12.78 -12.06
N ALA A 117 11.71 -12.89 -11.18
CA ALA A 117 10.31 -12.77 -11.57
C ALA A 117 10.02 -11.37 -12.11
N LEU A 118 10.61 -10.32 -11.53
CA LEU A 118 10.51 -8.93 -11.99
C LEU A 118 11.06 -8.77 -13.41
N LYS A 119 12.26 -9.29 -13.69
CA LYS A 119 12.89 -9.22 -15.03
C LYS A 119 12.02 -9.90 -16.08
N ILE A 120 11.52 -11.09 -15.78
CA ILE A 120 10.63 -11.85 -16.70
C ILE A 120 9.33 -11.08 -16.93
N ALA A 121 8.69 -10.57 -15.87
CA ALA A 121 7.49 -9.77 -15.98
C ALA A 121 7.70 -8.52 -16.84
N LYS A 122 8.82 -7.79 -16.63
CA LYS A 122 9.16 -6.61 -17.42
C LYS A 122 9.34 -6.91 -18.91
N ILE A 123 9.97 -8.03 -19.26
CA ILE A 123 10.14 -8.44 -20.66
C ILE A 123 8.77 -8.67 -21.31
N ILE A 124 7.91 -9.44 -20.64
CA ILE A 124 6.56 -9.75 -21.14
C ILE A 124 5.70 -8.49 -21.24
N GLU A 125 5.71 -7.64 -20.21
CA GLU A 125 4.95 -6.39 -20.20
C GLU A 125 5.43 -5.43 -21.29
N GLN A 126 6.74 -5.36 -21.54
CA GLN A 126 7.33 -4.54 -22.60
C GLN A 126 6.96 -5.06 -23.99
N GLU A 127 6.92 -6.38 -24.19
CA GLU A 127 6.44 -6.99 -25.44
C GLU A 127 4.96 -6.64 -25.69
N VAL A 128 4.10 -6.82 -24.69
CA VAL A 128 2.67 -6.47 -24.79
C VAL A 128 2.47 -4.97 -25.06
N LEU A 129 3.28 -4.13 -24.43
CA LEU A 129 3.25 -2.69 -24.65
C LEU A 129 3.69 -2.32 -26.07
N ASN A 130 4.73 -2.98 -26.59
CA ASN A 130 5.16 -2.80 -27.98
C ASN A 130 4.06 -3.25 -28.95
N ASP A 131 3.40 -4.37 -28.69
CA ASP A 131 2.27 -4.85 -29.51
C ASP A 131 1.07 -3.90 -29.47
N LEU A 132 0.84 -3.23 -28.33
CA LEU A 132 -0.15 -2.17 -28.20
C LEU A 132 0.25 -0.94 -29.03
N ILE A 133 1.53 -0.57 -29.02
CA ILE A 133 2.08 0.55 -29.78
C ILE A 133 2.02 0.28 -31.28
N ASP A 134 2.41 -0.91 -31.72
CA ASP A 134 2.33 -1.35 -33.11
C ASP A 134 0.88 -1.50 -33.61
N GLY A 135 -0.09 -1.49 -32.69
CA GLY A 135 -1.50 -1.61 -33.00
C GLY A 135 -1.95 -3.02 -33.35
N LYS A 136 -1.14 -4.05 -33.01
CA LYS A 136 -1.53 -5.46 -33.11
C LYS A 136 -2.70 -5.77 -32.16
N ILE A 137 -2.72 -5.09 -31.01
CA ILE A 137 -3.83 -5.14 -30.05
C ILE A 137 -4.88 -4.09 -30.45
N SER A 138 -6.07 -4.55 -30.84
CA SER A 138 -7.18 -3.65 -31.18
C SER A 138 -7.72 -2.96 -29.93
N THR A 139 -7.56 -1.63 -29.89
CA THR A 139 -8.15 -0.75 -28.86
C THR A 139 -9.55 -0.25 -29.22
N SER A 140 -10.11 -0.68 -30.34
CA SER A 140 -11.43 -0.22 -30.80
C SER A 140 -12.56 -0.86 -29.99
N TRP A 141 -13.34 -0.04 -29.29
CA TRP A 141 -14.57 -0.48 -28.62
C TRP A 141 -15.82 -0.34 -29.50
N TYR A 142 -15.69 0.26 -30.70
CA TYR A 142 -16.80 0.48 -31.63
C TYR A 142 -17.46 -0.81 -32.13
N HIS A 143 -16.73 -1.94 -32.09
CA HIS A 143 -17.21 -3.25 -32.54
C HIS A 143 -17.34 -4.25 -31.39
N ARG A 144 -17.50 -3.78 -30.14
CA ARG A 144 -17.67 -4.69 -29.00
C ARG A 144 -19.02 -5.41 -29.16
N GLN A 145 -18.97 -6.68 -29.53
CA GLN A 145 -20.18 -7.52 -29.53
C GLN A 145 -20.72 -7.51 -28.09
N ASN A 146 -21.97 -7.10 -27.91
CA ASN A 146 -22.61 -6.95 -26.59
C ASN A 146 -22.71 -8.27 -25.79
N GLY A 147 -22.21 -9.39 -26.33
CA GLY A 147 -22.08 -10.66 -25.64
C GLY A 147 -20.79 -10.73 -24.81
N HIS A 148 -20.80 -10.13 -23.62
CA HIS A 148 -19.76 -10.32 -22.61
C HIS A 148 -19.56 -11.80 -22.19
N GLU A 149 -20.46 -12.70 -22.57
CA GLU A 149 -20.44 -14.11 -22.17
C GLU A 149 -19.45 -15.01 -22.92
N SER A 150 -19.03 -14.66 -24.14
CA SER A 150 -18.38 -15.64 -25.03
C SER A 150 -16.87 -15.79 -24.80
N LEU A 151 -16.19 -14.75 -24.30
CA LEU A 151 -14.73 -14.77 -24.09
C LEU A 151 -14.34 -14.97 -22.61
N GLU A 152 -15.22 -14.61 -21.65
CA GLU A 152 -14.94 -14.80 -20.22
C GLU A 152 -14.97 -16.27 -19.78
N LYS A 153 -15.59 -17.15 -20.57
CA LYS A 153 -15.69 -18.59 -20.30
C LYS A 153 -14.42 -19.37 -20.69
N THR A 154 -13.58 -18.86 -21.59
CA THR A 154 -12.46 -19.63 -22.16
C THR A 154 -11.13 -19.45 -21.44
N LEU A 155 -10.99 -18.45 -20.57
CA LEU A 155 -9.74 -18.18 -19.87
C LEU A 155 -9.70 -18.91 -18.51
N PRO A 156 -8.67 -19.72 -18.23
CA PRO A 156 -8.49 -20.33 -16.91
C PRO A 156 -8.26 -19.23 -15.87
N ARG A 157 -9.19 -19.10 -14.92
CA ARG A 157 -9.12 -18.11 -13.85
C ARG A 157 -8.05 -18.50 -12.84
N LYS A 158 -7.21 -17.54 -12.44
CA LYS A 158 -6.28 -17.76 -11.32
C LYS A 158 -7.10 -18.06 -10.05
N PRO A 159 -6.66 -19.00 -9.20
CA PRO A 159 -7.35 -19.28 -7.95
C PRO A 159 -7.32 -18.04 -7.05
N HIS A 160 -8.41 -17.83 -6.30
CA HIS A 160 -8.50 -16.73 -5.34
C HIS A 160 -7.38 -16.86 -4.28
N PRO A 161 -6.69 -15.77 -3.90
CA PRO A 161 -5.55 -15.82 -2.96
C PRO A 161 -5.91 -16.46 -1.62
N GLN A 162 -7.13 -16.21 -1.13
CA GLN A 162 -7.63 -16.84 0.10
C GLN A 162 -7.78 -18.36 -0.02
N ASN A 163 -8.11 -18.88 -1.21
CA ASN A 163 -8.18 -20.33 -1.42
C ASN A 163 -6.78 -20.96 -1.28
N ILE A 164 -5.74 -20.30 -1.81
CA ILE A 164 -4.35 -20.76 -1.67
C ILE A 164 -3.93 -20.78 -0.20
N VAL A 165 -4.21 -19.70 0.55
CA VAL A 165 -3.90 -19.61 1.98
C VAL A 165 -4.67 -20.66 2.78
N ASN A 166 -5.96 -20.83 2.49
CA ASN A 166 -6.80 -21.84 3.15
C ASN A 166 -6.30 -23.26 2.85
N GLN A 167 -5.86 -23.55 1.62
CA GLN A 167 -5.27 -24.83 1.28
C GLN A 167 -3.97 -25.12 2.04
N ARG A 168 -3.11 -24.11 2.24
CA ARG A 168 -1.89 -24.24 3.07
C ARG A 168 -2.23 -24.54 4.52
N LYS A 169 -3.10 -23.71 5.12
CA LYS A 169 -3.58 -23.91 6.50
C LYS A 169 -4.25 -25.27 6.70
N LEU A 170 -5.05 -25.69 5.73
CA LEU A 170 -5.73 -26.98 5.78
C LEU A 170 -4.72 -28.13 5.79
N LYS A 171 -3.63 -28.06 5.02
CA LYS A 171 -2.55 -29.05 5.06
C LYS A 171 -1.86 -29.07 6.42
N GLU A 172 -1.51 -27.90 6.95
CA GLU A 172 -0.89 -27.75 8.28
C GLU A 172 -1.78 -28.34 9.37
N HIS A 173 -3.05 -27.94 9.42
CA HIS A 173 -4.01 -28.43 10.41
C HIS A 173 -4.29 -29.93 10.29
N LYS A 174 -4.32 -30.48 9.07
CA LYS A 174 -4.45 -31.93 8.88
C LYS A 174 -3.26 -32.69 9.45
N ALA A 175 -2.04 -32.19 9.24
CA ALA A 175 -0.83 -32.80 9.79
C ALA A 175 -0.82 -32.74 11.32
N THR A 176 -1.17 -31.60 11.92
CA THR A 176 -1.26 -31.47 13.39
C THR A 176 -2.34 -32.39 13.96
N LEU A 177 -3.49 -32.50 13.29
CA LEU A 177 -4.59 -33.35 13.73
C LEU A 177 -4.19 -34.84 13.69
N GLN A 178 -3.48 -35.27 12.65
CA GLN A 178 -2.93 -36.64 12.59
C GLN A 178 -1.96 -36.92 13.73
N ARG A 179 -1.03 -35.99 14.02
CA ARG A 179 -0.10 -36.12 15.14
C ARG A 179 -0.82 -36.23 16.48
N LEU A 180 -1.76 -35.32 16.76
CA LEU A 180 -2.52 -35.32 18.02
C LEU A 180 -3.37 -36.58 18.18
N LYS A 181 -3.91 -37.13 17.09
CA LYS A 181 -4.61 -38.41 17.13
C LYS A 181 -3.69 -39.57 17.49
N ALA A 182 -2.50 -39.63 16.91
CA ALA A 182 -1.51 -40.65 17.27
C ALA A 182 -1.12 -40.55 18.74
N GLU A 183 -0.82 -39.35 19.23
CA GLU A 183 -0.51 -39.11 20.65
C GLU A 183 -1.69 -39.54 21.55
N TYR A 184 -2.92 -39.19 21.20
CA TYR A 184 -4.11 -39.61 21.94
C TYR A 184 -4.28 -41.14 21.96
N GLU A 185 -4.04 -41.82 20.84
CA GLU A 185 -4.06 -43.28 20.76
C GLU A 185 -2.97 -43.92 21.61
N GLU A 186 -1.79 -43.31 21.73
CA GLU A 186 -0.71 -43.77 22.62
C GLU A 186 -1.08 -43.58 24.09
N TRP A 187 -1.59 -42.40 24.46
CA TRP A 187 -2.02 -42.12 25.84
C TRP A 187 -3.16 -43.05 26.27
N THR A 188 -4.14 -43.30 25.40
CA THR A 188 -5.24 -44.21 25.73
C THR A 188 -4.78 -45.65 25.93
N LYS A 189 -3.80 -46.13 25.15
CA LYS A 189 -3.16 -47.45 25.36
C LYS A 189 -2.41 -47.51 26.69
N LEU A 190 -1.61 -46.49 27.01
CA LEU A 190 -0.86 -46.45 28.26
C LEU A 190 -1.79 -46.42 29.48
N ILE A 191 -2.89 -45.65 29.41
CA ILE A 191 -3.91 -45.62 30.47
C ILE A 191 -4.58 -46.99 30.61
N SER A 192 -4.92 -47.66 29.50
CA SER A 192 -5.54 -49.00 29.59
C SER A 192 -4.58 -50.05 30.13
N GLU A 193 -3.30 -50.01 29.77
CA GLU A 193 -2.24 -50.88 30.31
C GLU A 193 -2.04 -50.67 31.81
N ILE A 194 -1.93 -49.41 32.27
CA ILE A 194 -1.80 -49.08 33.70
C ILE A 194 -3.03 -49.55 34.47
N ASN A 195 -4.24 -49.24 33.98
CA ASN A 195 -5.48 -49.68 34.63
C ASN A 195 -5.56 -51.21 34.74
N ALA A 196 -5.16 -51.94 33.69
CA ALA A 196 -5.09 -53.40 33.74
C ALA A 196 -4.07 -53.88 34.80
N SER A 197 -2.91 -53.23 34.90
CA SER A 197 -1.90 -53.58 35.91
C SER A 197 -2.37 -53.31 37.35
N VAL A 198 -3.04 -52.19 37.61
CA VAL A 198 -3.54 -51.83 38.94
C VAL A 198 -4.63 -52.81 39.41
N VAL A 199 -5.54 -53.20 38.51
CA VAL A 199 -6.56 -54.22 38.81
C VAL A 199 -5.93 -55.57 39.18
N ASN A 200 -4.79 -55.92 38.60
CA ASN A 200 -4.06 -57.16 38.92
C ASN A 200 -3.32 -57.11 40.27
N VAL A 201 -2.91 -55.93 40.75
CA VAL A 201 -2.20 -55.77 42.05
C VAL A 201 -3.19 -55.63 43.23
N SER A 202 -4.41 -55.17 42.96
CA SER A 202 -5.42 -54.94 43.99
C SER A 202 -6.02 -56.16 44.74
N PRO A 203 -5.89 -57.44 44.32
CA PRO A 203 -6.47 -58.54 45.10
C PRO A 203 -5.58 -59.02 46.27
N SER A 204 -4.39 -58.45 46.49
CA SER A 204 -3.43 -58.96 47.50
C SER A 204 -3.25 -58.09 48.76
N ILE A 205 -4.17 -57.18 49.08
CA ILE A 205 -4.18 -56.53 50.40
C ILE A 205 -5.12 -57.35 51.30
N PRO A 206 -4.62 -58.24 52.19
CA PRO A 206 -5.46 -58.78 53.24
C PRO A 206 -5.88 -57.62 54.13
N SER A 207 -7.19 -57.46 54.26
CA SER A 207 -7.87 -56.56 55.21
C SER A 207 -7.35 -56.82 56.63
N SER A 208 -6.27 -56.13 56.98
CA SER A 208 -5.79 -55.99 58.35
C SER A 208 -6.19 -54.60 58.79
N GLU A 209 -7.12 -54.54 59.74
CA GLU A 209 -7.68 -53.33 60.34
C GLU A 209 -6.67 -52.64 61.28
N ASP A 210 -5.40 -52.52 60.87
CA ASP A 210 -4.42 -51.75 61.62
C ASP A 210 -4.35 -50.35 61.03
N LYS A 211 -4.95 -49.40 61.75
CA LYS A 211 -4.89 -47.97 61.49
C LYS A 211 -3.43 -47.52 61.47
N ILE A 212 -2.82 -47.43 60.28
CA ILE A 212 -1.60 -46.67 60.09
C ILE A 212 -1.98 -45.20 60.22
N SER A 213 -1.78 -44.64 61.41
CA SER A 213 -1.95 -43.22 61.67
C SER A 213 -0.73 -42.49 61.11
N ILE A 214 -0.84 -41.98 59.89
CA ILE A 214 0.18 -41.11 59.30
C ILE A 214 -0.11 -39.70 59.81
N LEU A 215 0.35 -39.39 61.02
CA LEU A 215 0.54 -38.01 61.47
C LEU A 215 1.82 -37.47 60.80
N PRO A 216 1.84 -36.24 60.25
CA PRO A 216 2.96 -35.75 59.43
C PRO A 216 4.30 -35.53 60.14
N ASP A 217 4.38 -35.71 61.46
CA ASP A 217 5.55 -35.30 62.27
C ASP A 217 6.33 -36.44 62.93
N GLU A 218 5.98 -37.71 62.70
CA GLU A 218 6.76 -38.85 63.19
C GLU A 218 7.14 -39.76 62.03
N ILE A 219 8.07 -39.30 61.20
CA ILE A 219 8.89 -40.22 60.40
C ILE A 219 9.78 -40.95 61.41
N ASP A 220 9.56 -42.26 61.58
CA ASP A 220 10.36 -43.08 62.48
C ASP A 220 11.80 -43.18 61.96
N MET A 221 12.69 -42.34 62.52
CA MET A 221 14.07 -42.13 62.06
C MET A 221 14.95 -43.39 62.21
N SER A 222 14.48 -44.43 62.89
CA SER A 222 15.12 -45.75 62.97
C SER A 222 15.06 -46.56 61.69
N PHE A 223 14.28 -46.15 60.68
CA PHE A 223 14.25 -46.82 59.38
C PHE A 223 15.39 -46.37 58.44
N LEU A 224 16.09 -45.27 58.77
CA LEU A 224 17.22 -44.77 57.98
C LEU A 224 18.56 -45.38 58.45
N PRO A 225 19.46 -45.78 57.52
CA PRO A 225 20.82 -46.21 57.84
C PRO A 225 21.60 -45.15 58.66
N GLU A 226 22.45 -45.58 59.60
CA GLU A 226 23.21 -44.69 60.52
C GLU A 226 24.02 -43.60 59.80
N GLU A 227 24.52 -43.90 58.60
CA GLU A 227 25.25 -42.93 57.76
C GLU A 227 24.38 -41.76 57.32
N GLN A 228 23.10 -42.03 56.98
CA GLN A 228 22.15 -41.01 56.55
C GLN A 228 21.69 -40.15 57.74
N HIS A 229 21.60 -40.73 58.94
CA HIS A 229 21.25 -40.00 60.15
C HIS A 229 22.35 -38.98 60.54
N LYS A 230 23.62 -39.40 60.43
CA LYS A 230 24.78 -38.54 60.68
C LYS A 230 24.93 -37.45 59.63
N PHE A 231 24.60 -37.75 58.38
CA PHE A 231 24.53 -36.78 57.29
C PHE A 231 23.43 -35.74 57.52
N LEU A 232 22.22 -36.15 57.90
CA LEU A 232 21.10 -35.26 58.19
C LEU A 232 21.42 -34.31 59.35
N LEU A 233 21.99 -34.80 60.44
CA LEU A 233 22.42 -33.97 61.57
C LEU A 233 23.58 -33.01 61.23
N GLN A 234 24.34 -33.29 60.18
CA GLN A 234 25.46 -32.43 59.76
C GLN A 234 25.00 -31.28 58.87
N TYR A 235 23.95 -31.48 58.06
CA TYR A 235 23.47 -30.48 57.09
C TYR A 235 22.17 -29.77 57.51
N CYS A 236 21.30 -30.41 58.28
CA CYS A 236 20.02 -29.85 58.73
C CYS A 236 20.10 -29.19 60.11
N ASN A 237 21.22 -28.52 60.42
CA ASN A 237 21.28 -27.61 61.57
C ASN A 237 20.78 -26.22 61.17
N GLU A 238 20.35 -25.44 62.17
CA GLU A 238 19.72 -24.11 62.18
C GLU A 238 20.22 -23.04 61.15
N ASP A 239 21.32 -23.29 60.45
CA ASP A 239 21.87 -22.43 59.38
C ASP A 239 20.99 -22.35 58.13
N GLU A 240 20.16 -23.36 57.83
CA GLU A 240 19.23 -23.29 56.69
C GLU A 240 18.08 -22.30 56.92
N LYS A 241 17.55 -22.22 58.15
CA LYS A 241 16.54 -21.21 58.51
C LYS A 241 17.11 -19.79 58.40
N ASN A 242 18.36 -19.59 58.78
CA ASN A 242 19.04 -18.31 58.64
C ASN A 242 19.25 -17.92 57.18
N LYS A 243 19.65 -18.86 56.31
CA LYS A 243 19.75 -18.63 54.85
C LYS A 243 18.40 -18.33 54.20
N ILE A 244 17.35 -19.04 54.60
CA ILE A 244 15.98 -18.78 54.12
C ILE A 244 15.55 -17.36 54.54
N ASN A 245 15.80 -16.96 55.79
CA ASN A 245 15.51 -15.61 56.28
C ASN A 245 16.34 -14.52 55.57
N GLU A 246 17.59 -14.81 55.18
CA GLU A 246 18.41 -13.90 54.36
C GLU A 246 17.89 -13.76 52.93
N ILE A 247 17.45 -14.86 52.31
CA ILE A 247 16.85 -14.86 50.98
C ILE A 247 15.50 -14.12 51.01
N GLU A 248 14.68 -14.33 52.03
CA GLU A 248 13.38 -13.65 52.18
C GLU A 248 13.55 -12.13 52.34
N LYS A 249 14.59 -11.68 53.06
CA LYS A 249 14.97 -10.26 53.14
C LYS A 249 15.40 -9.65 51.81
N ILE A 250 15.94 -10.45 50.88
CA ILE A 250 16.32 -9.99 49.53
C ILE A 250 15.13 -10.01 48.58
N ILE A 251 14.22 -10.98 48.72
CA ILE A 251 13.06 -11.14 47.84
C ILE A 251 12.02 -10.04 48.06
N GLN A 252 11.70 -9.69 49.30
CA GLN A 252 10.66 -8.67 49.58
C GLN A 252 10.90 -7.30 48.92
N PRO A 253 12.11 -6.69 48.97
CA PRO A 253 12.35 -5.43 48.27
C PRO A 253 12.34 -5.58 46.74
N LEU A 254 12.74 -6.73 46.20
CA LEU A 254 12.69 -7.00 44.76
C LEU A 254 11.25 -7.15 44.26
N GLU A 255 10.39 -7.81 45.03
CA GLU A 255 8.96 -7.95 44.71
C GLU A 255 8.28 -6.57 44.67
N SER A 256 8.54 -5.72 45.66
CA SER A 256 8.01 -4.35 45.67
C SER A 256 8.51 -3.51 44.48
N GLN A 257 9.78 -3.66 44.07
CA GLN A 257 10.31 -3.00 42.87
C GLN A 257 9.67 -3.53 41.59
N PHE A 258 9.48 -4.84 41.49
CA PHE A 258 8.85 -5.48 40.34
C PHE A 258 7.39 -5.03 40.21
N ASP A 259 6.64 -4.96 41.31
CA ASP A 259 5.28 -4.45 41.34
C ASP A 259 5.20 -2.99 40.91
N HIS A 260 6.15 -2.16 41.34
CA HIS A 260 6.22 -0.77 40.89
C HIS A 260 6.47 -0.65 39.38
N ILE A 261 7.39 -1.45 38.84
CA ILE A 261 7.68 -1.51 37.41
C ILE A 261 6.44 -1.99 36.65
N TYR A 262 5.80 -3.07 37.12
CA TYR A 262 4.60 -3.61 36.50
C TYR A 262 3.48 -2.58 36.46
N HIS A 263 3.24 -1.88 37.57
CA HIS A 263 2.26 -0.81 37.64
C HIS A 263 2.58 0.33 36.67
N SER A 264 3.85 0.77 36.59
CA SER A 264 4.27 1.82 35.66
C SER A 264 4.08 1.40 34.19
N PHE A 265 4.41 0.15 33.86
CA PHE A 265 4.24 -0.41 32.53
C PHE A 265 2.75 -0.56 32.18
N TYR A 266 1.94 -1.01 33.13
CA TYR A 266 0.49 -1.11 32.95
C TYR A 266 -0.12 0.25 32.62
N HIS A 267 0.24 1.29 33.38
CA HIS A 267 -0.22 2.66 33.09
C HIS A 267 0.27 3.18 31.75
N ALA A 268 1.53 2.94 31.40
CA ALA A 268 2.08 3.32 30.09
C ALA A 268 1.34 2.61 28.94
N SER A 269 1.05 1.32 29.10
CA SER A 269 0.28 0.55 28.12
C SER A 269 -1.16 1.07 28.02
N LYS A 270 -1.83 1.35 29.14
CA LYS A 270 -3.19 1.92 29.13
C LYS A 270 -3.21 3.29 28.47
N PHE A 271 -2.23 4.14 28.78
CA PHE A 271 -2.07 5.42 28.12
C PHE A 271 -1.89 5.25 26.61
N ASN A 272 -1.01 4.35 26.17
CA ASN A 272 -0.79 4.10 24.75
C ASN A 272 -2.08 3.64 24.04
N THR A 273 -2.82 2.70 24.63
CA THR A 273 -4.12 2.27 24.08
C THR A 273 -5.13 3.41 24.00
N ALA A 274 -5.21 4.26 25.02
CA ALA A 274 -6.10 5.42 25.00
C ALA A 274 -5.68 6.44 23.93
N THR A 275 -4.38 6.68 23.76
CA THR A 275 -3.88 7.56 22.69
C THR A 275 -4.14 6.99 21.31
N GLN A 276 -4.03 5.68 21.12
CA GLN A 276 -4.35 5.03 19.86
C GLN A 276 -5.84 5.22 19.51
N ILE A 277 -6.75 4.97 20.46
CA ILE A 277 -8.19 5.19 20.27
C ILE A 277 -8.48 6.67 19.96
N TYR A 278 -7.80 7.60 20.63
CA TYR A 278 -7.93 9.03 20.34
C TYR A 278 -7.45 9.36 18.91
N CYS A 279 -6.30 8.85 18.50
CA CYS A 279 -5.75 9.04 17.15
C CYS A 279 -6.67 8.45 16.08
N GLU A 280 -7.25 7.26 16.32
CA GLU A 280 -8.23 6.64 15.42
C GLU A 280 -9.50 7.48 15.29
N ASN A 281 -10.03 7.99 16.40
CA ASN A 281 -11.20 8.88 16.40
C ASN A 281 -10.91 10.21 15.68
N LEU A 282 -9.73 10.79 15.92
CA LEU A 282 -9.27 11.99 15.23
C LEU A 282 -9.12 11.73 13.73
N HIS A 283 -8.53 10.60 13.35
CA HIS A 283 -8.41 10.19 11.96
C HIS A 283 -9.78 10.01 11.31
N HIS A 284 -10.73 9.35 11.98
CA HIS A 284 -12.10 9.23 11.49
C HIS A 284 -12.79 10.59 11.32
N LYS A 285 -12.57 11.54 12.24
CA LYS A 285 -13.12 12.89 12.14
C LYS A 285 -12.49 13.69 11.00
N LEU A 286 -11.17 13.61 10.82
CA LEU A 286 -10.49 14.25 9.70
C LEU A 286 -10.92 13.63 8.36
N SER A 287 -10.98 12.31 8.27
CA SER A 287 -11.44 11.60 7.09
C SER A 287 -12.90 11.94 6.76
N SER A 288 -13.79 12.01 7.74
CA SER A 288 -15.19 12.40 7.50
C SER A 288 -15.33 13.86 7.06
N THR A 289 -14.57 14.79 7.65
CA THR A 289 -14.57 16.20 7.20
C THR A 289 -13.96 16.36 5.80
N PHE A 290 -12.90 15.63 5.48
CA PHE A 290 -12.31 15.63 4.14
C PHE A 290 -13.28 15.05 3.10
N LEU A 291 -13.92 13.92 3.40
CA LEU A 291 -14.96 13.34 2.54
C LEU A 291 -16.14 14.29 2.37
N HIS A 292 -16.57 14.97 3.43
CA HIS A 292 -17.65 15.96 3.36
C HIS A 292 -17.25 17.15 2.47
N LYS A 293 -16.03 17.68 2.62
CA LYS A 293 -15.49 18.74 1.75
C LYS A 293 -15.39 18.27 0.29
N GLN A 294 -14.90 17.06 0.05
CA GLN A 294 -14.80 16.49 -1.29
C GLN A 294 -16.19 16.30 -1.94
N ARG A 295 -17.21 15.91 -1.17
CA ARG A 295 -18.60 15.82 -1.65
C ARG A 295 -19.17 17.20 -2.01
N LEU A 296 -18.91 18.23 -1.18
CA LEU A 296 -19.30 19.61 -1.48
C LEU A 296 -18.61 20.12 -2.75
N GLU A 297 -17.32 19.85 -2.94
CA GLU A 297 -16.58 20.19 -4.16
C GLU A 297 -17.10 19.43 -5.40
N ARG A 298 -17.64 18.22 -5.22
CA ARG A 298 -18.29 17.43 -6.27
C ARG A 298 -19.74 17.80 -6.53
N GLY A 299 -20.33 18.73 -5.76
CA GLY A 299 -21.71 19.17 -5.94
C GLY A 299 -22.76 18.11 -5.57
N GLU A 300 -22.42 17.12 -4.76
CA GLU A 300 -23.38 16.10 -4.28
C GLU A 300 -24.22 16.69 -3.13
N ILE A 301 -25.36 17.29 -3.48
CA ILE A 301 -26.32 17.80 -2.50
C ILE A 301 -26.95 16.60 -1.78
N GLU A 302 -26.85 16.52 -0.45
CA GLU A 302 -27.49 15.45 0.31
C GLU A 302 -29.00 15.44 0.06
N THR A 303 -29.57 14.24 -0.12
CA THR A 303 -31.01 14.03 -0.31
C THR A 303 -31.85 14.67 0.81
N LYS A 304 -31.30 14.81 2.02
CA LYS A 304 -31.92 15.54 3.13
C LYS A 304 -32.07 17.05 2.87
N HIS A 305 -31.08 17.70 2.25
CA HIS A 305 -31.19 19.12 1.88
C HIS A 305 -32.17 19.33 0.73
N VAL A 306 -32.21 18.40 -0.22
CA VAL A 306 -33.24 18.36 -1.27
C VAL A 306 -34.63 18.19 -0.66
N LEU A 307 -34.81 17.23 0.25
CA LEU A 307 -36.08 16.97 0.94
C LEU A 307 -36.50 18.11 1.87
N GLN A 308 -35.56 18.79 2.53
CA GLN A 308 -35.83 19.95 3.37
C GLN A 308 -36.13 21.22 2.54
N ALA A 309 -35.56 21.35 1.35
CA ALA A 309 -35.95 22.38 0.40
C ALA A 309 -37.38 22.12 -0.10
N PHE A 310 -37.71 20.87 -0.44
CA PHE A 310 -39.07 20.49 -0.83
C PHE A 310 -40.09 20.68 0.31
N SER A 311 -39.70 20.43 1.58
CA SER A 311 -40.59 20.65 2.72
C SER A 311 -40.81 22.12 3.06
N ARG A 312 -39.96 23.05 2.57
CA ARG A 312 -40.09 24.50 2.77
C ARG A 312 -40.89 25.20 1.66
N ILE A 313 -41.26 24.48 0.59
CA ILE A 313 -42.02 25.00 -0.56
C ILE A 313 -43.54 24.81 -0.39
N ARG A 314 -44.03 24.61 0.83
CA ARG A 314 -45.46 24.52 1.11
C ARG A 314 -45.89 25.55 2.15
#